data_AF-A0A349Q7W4-F1
#
_entry.id   AF-A0A349Q7W4-F1
#
_cell.length_a   1.000
_cell.length_b   1.000
_cell.length_c   1.000
_cell.angle_alpha   90.00
_cell.angle_beta   90.00
_cell.angle_gamma   90.00
#
_symmetry.space_group_name_H-M   'P 1'
#
loop_
_entity.id
_entity.type
_entity.pdbx_description
1 polymer ?
#
loop_
_entity_poly.entity_id
_entity_poly.type
_entity_poly.pdbx_seq_one_letter_code
_entity_poly.pdbx_strand_id
1 'polypeptide(L)'
;MSNVKHKNCALRELAKSAKSRLCDNRYDSEKSVPQGATPEQKAIFLKLCQMQKEGETVVNPVACFADQEKMKTLSHEDRQRYILTVCADYVSMKRFIENKARKTG
;
A
#
# COMPACT_ATOMS: atom_id res chain seq x y z
N MET A 1 5.18 17.33 47.65
CA MET A 1 5.45 17.56 46.20
C MET A 1 6.09 16.30 45.63
N SER A 2 5.25 15.34 45.23
CA SER A 2 5.64 13.95 44.97
C SER A 2 6.12 13.77 43.53
N ASN A 3 7.35 14.18 43.21
CA ASN A 3 7.95 13.91 41.90
C ASN A 3 8.59 12.52 41.86
N VAL A 4 7.82 11.48 42.21
CA VAL A 4 8.28 10.10 42.22
C VAL A 4 8.33 9.62 40.77
N LYS A 5 9.55 9.60 40.19
CA LYS A 5 9.79 9.00 38.87
C LYS A 5 9.56 7.50 38.98
N HIS A 6 8.34 7.04 38.76
CA HIS A 6 8.03 5.61 38.68
C HIS A 6 8.84 5.00 37.53
N LYS A 7 9.87 4.22 37.88
CA LYS A 7 10.83 3.67 36.91
C LYS A 7 10.12 2.79 35.88
N ASN A 8 9.05 2.11 36.30
CA ASN A 8 8.24 1.17 35.52
C ASN A 8 6.79 1.67 35.42
N CYS A 9 6.55 2.85 34.84
CA CYS A 9 5.18 3.26 34.49
C CYS A 9 4.90 3.00 33.01
N ALA A 10 3.70 2.48 32.73
CA ALA A 10 3.25 2.17 31.36
C ALA A 10 3.40 3.37 30.41
N LEU A 11 3.19 4.59 30.92
CA LEU A 11 3.32 5.83 30.17
C LEU A 11 4.77 6.10 29.70
N ARG A 12 5.77 5.69 30.49
CA ARG A 12 7.19 5.82 30.14
C ARG A 12 7.65 4.75 29.16
N GLU A 13 7.09 3.55 29.23
CA GLU A 13 7.30 2.51 28.21
C GLU A 13 6.69 2.93 26.87
N LEU A 14 5.48 3.50 26.89
CA LEU A 14 4.85 4.12 25.72
C LEU A 14 5.73 5.22 25.12
N ALA A 15 6.24 6.13 25.95
CA ALA A 15 7.12 7.21 25.49
C ALA A 15 8.44 6.68 24.90
N LYS A 16 9.04 5.64 25.49
CA LYS A 16 10.25 5.00 24.94
C LYS A 16 9.97 4.34 23.59
N SER A 17 8.86 3.63 23.48
CA SER A 17 8.41 3.00 22.23
C SER A 17 8.18 4.04 21.13
N ALA A 18 7.47 5.13 21.43
CA ALA A 18 7.26 6.23 20.50
C ALA A 18 8.58 6.88 20.06
N LYS A 19 9.50 7.12 21.01
CA LYS A 19 10.82 7.68 20.71
C LYS A 19 11.67 6.77 19.83
N SER A 20 11.67 5.45 20.07
CA SER A 20 12.35 4.49 19.21
C SER A 20 11.77 4.51 17.80
N ARG A 21 10.44 4.52 17.66
CA ARG A 21 9.79 4.63 16.33
C ARG A 21 10.20 5.90 15.58
N LEU A 22 10.32 7.03 16.27
CA LEU A 22 10.79 8.30 15.69
C LEU A 22 12.26 8.25 15.30
N CYS A 23 13.14 7.74 16.17
CA CYS A 23 14.58 7.65 15.91
C CYS A 23 14.90 6.65 14.79
N ASP A 24 14.16 5.55 14.72
CA ASP A 24 14.35 4.50 13.74
C ASP A 24 13.65 4.81 12.39
N ASN A 25 13.02 5.99 12.24
CA ASN A 25 12.20 6.36 11.08
C ASN A 25 11.21 5.25 10.65
N ARG A 26 10.65 4.54 11.65
CA ARG A 26 9.69 3.44 11.45
C ARG A 26 8.23 3.88 11.41
N TYR A 27 7.97 5.19 11.45
CA TYR A 27 6.70 5.70 10.95
C TYR A 27 6.72 5.46 9.46
N ASP A 28 6.01 4.40 9.05
CA ASP A 28 5.87 3.91 7.68
C ASP A 28 6.54 4.84 6.68
N SER A 29 7.77 4.49 6.26
CA SER A 29 8.35 5.06 5.05
C SER A 29 7.26 4.97 4.01
N GLU A 30 6.61 6.10 3.69
CA GLU A 30 5.45 6.12 2.82
C GLU A 30 5.86 5.28 1.61
N LYS A 31 5.15 4.17 1.36
CA LYS A 31 5.46 3.32 0.21
C LYS A 31 5.41 4.28 -0.98
N SER A 32 6.58 4.62 -1.52
CA SER A 32 6.71 5.76 -2.41
C SER A 32 5.88 5.48 -3.66
N VAL A 33 4.65 5.97 -3.65
CA VAL A 33 3.75 5.88 -4.79
C VAL A 33 4.43 6.63 -5.94
N PRO A 34 4.32 6.14 -7.19
CA PRO A 34 4.80 6.90 -8.33
C PRO A 34 4.22 8.32 -8.32
N GLN A 35 5.07 9.33 -8.44
CA GLN A 35 4.65 10.73 -8.56
C GLN A 35 3.73 10.88 -9.78
N GLY A 36 2.52 11.41 -9.58
CA GLY A 36 1.51 11.56 -10.63
C GLY A 36 0.55 10.37 -10.80
N ALA A 37 0.63 9.32 -9.95
CA ALA A 37 -0.30 8.20 -10.02
C ALA A 37 -1.76 8.61 -9.72
N THR A 38 -2.69 8.05 -10.49
CA THR A 38 -4.14 8.23 -10.26
C THR A 38 -4.56 7.60 -8.93
N PRO A 39 -5.70 8.01 -8.32
CA PRO A 39 -6.21 7.39 -7.11
C PRO A 39 -6.40 5.87 -7.24
N GLU A 40 -6.82 5.40 -8.41
CA GLU A 40 -6.99 3.97 -8.71
C GLU A 40 -5.64 3.24 -8.74
N GLN A 41 -4.62 3.82 -9.38
CA GLN A 41 -3.25 3.28 -9.38
C GLN A 41 -2.65 3.23 -7.98
N LYS A 42 -2.93 4.23 -7.13
CA LYS A 42 -2.51 4.23 -5.72
C LYS A 42 -3.10 3.06 -4.95
N ALA A 43 -4.40 2.81 -5.11
CA ALA A 43 -5.08 1.70 -4.45
C ALA A 43 -4.50 0.36 -4.89
N ILE A 44 -4.25 0.18 -6.19
CA ILE A 44 -3.61 -1.02 -6.75
C ILE A 44 -2.21 -1.21 -6.16
N PHE A 45 -1.39 -0.15 -6.16
CA PHE A 45 -0.02 -0.20 -5.64
C PHE A 45 0.03 -0.59 -4.15
N LEU A 46 -0.81 0.03 -3.32
CA LEU A 46 -0.85 -0.28 -1.87
C LEU A 46 -1.17 -1.74 -1.62
N LYS A 47 -2.19 -2.26 -2.32
CA LYS A 47 -2.64 -3.65 -2.22
C LYS A 47 -1.61 -4.62 -2.78
N LEU A 48 -0.93 -4.32 -3.89
CA LEU A 48 0.19 -5.11 -4.39
C LEU A 48 1.34 -5.21 -3.39
N CYS A 49 1.74 -4.09 -2.80
CA CYS A 49 2.78 -4.07 -1.78
C CYS A 49 2.33 -4.72 -0.46
N GLN A 50 1.04 -4.97 -0.24
CA GLN A 50 0.55 -5.74 0.89
C GLN A 50 0.64 -7.24 0.58
N MET A 51 0.11 -7.66 -0.57
CA MET A 51 0.19 -9.04 -1.05
C MET A 51 1.65 -9.53 -1.14
N GLN A 52 2.58 -8.68 -1.56
CA GLN A 52 4.00 -9.03 -1.58
C GLN A 52 4.60 -9.29 -0.18
N LYS A 53 4.11 -8.59 0.86
CA LYS A 53 4.52 -8.85 2.25
C LYS A 53 3.95 -10.17 2.78
N GLU A 54 2.74 -10.51 2.33
CA GLU A 54 2.02 -11.72 2.71
C GLU A 54 2.49 -12.96 1.89
N GLY A 55 3.29 -12.75 0.83
CA GLY A 55 3.76 -13.82 -0.06
C GLY A 55 2.72 -14.26 -1.10
N GLU A 56 1.63 -13.51 -1.24
CA GLU A 56 0.55 -13.81 -2.18
C GLU A 56 0.86 -13.35 -3.60
N THR A 57 0.42 -14.13 -4.58
CA THR A 57 0.56 -13.82 -6.00
C THR A 57 -0.80 -13.47 -6.61
N VAL A 58 -0.83 -12.39 -7.39
CA VAL A 58 -2.04 -12.00 -8.12
C VAL A 58 -2.20 -12.92 -9.34
N VAL A 59 -3.21 -13.79 -9.31
CA VAL A 59 -3.58 -14.66 -10.44
C VAL A 59 -4.45 -13.90 -11.46
N ASN A 60 -5.44 -13.13 -11.00
CA ASN A 60 -6.32 -12.36 -11.86
C ASN A 60 -6.44 -10.89 -11.39
N PRO A 61 -5.82 -9.93 -12.11
CA PRO A 61 -5.84 -8.52 -11.74
C PRO A 61 -7.26 -7.93 -11.69
N VAL A 62 -8.14 -8.34 -12.60
CA VAL A 62 -9.51 -7.81 -12.66
C VAL A 62 -10.30 -8.25 -11.44
N ALA A 63 -10.18 -9.51 -11.03
CA ALA A 63 -10.86 -10.02 -9.84
C ALA A 63 -10.36 -9.36 -8.55
N CYS A 64 -9.08 -9.01 -8.49
CA CYS A 64 -8.45 -8.45 -7.30
C CYS A 64 -8.62 -6.92 -7.17
N PHE A 65 -8.70 -6.18 -8.28
CA PHE A 65 -8.60 -4.72 -8.28
C PHE A 65 -9.78 -4.00 -8.93
N ALA A 66 -10.61 -4.68 -9.74
CA ALA A 66 -11.77 -4.03 -10.31
C ALA A 66 -12.86 -3.84 -9.26
N ASP A 67 -13.55 -2.71 -9.35
CA ASP A 67 -14.77 -2.48 -8.58
C ASP A 67 -15.90 -3.34 -9.17
N GLN A 68 -16.35 -4.33 -8.40
CA GLN A 68 -17.39 -5.26 -8.82
C GLN A 68 -18.76 -4.59 -8.93
N GLU A 69 -19.04 -3.53 -8.18
CA GLU A 69 -20.30 -2.81 -8.26
C GLU A 69 -20.34 -1.98 -9.55
N LYS A 70 -19.25 -1.27 -9.85
CA LYS A 70 -19.06 -0.54 -11.10
C LYS A 70 -19.14 -1.48 -12.32
N MET A 71 -18.58 -2.68 -12.23
CA MET A 71 -18.63 -3.67 -13.31
C MET A 71 -20.03 -4.20 -13.63
N LYS A 72 -20.97 -4.14 -12.68
CA LYS A 72 -22.35 -4.60 -12.87
C LYS A 72 -23.26 -3.53 -13.49
N THR A 73 -22.93 -2.25 -13.27
CA THR A 73 -23.73 -1.12 -13.75
C THR A 73 -23.34 -0.64 -15.14
N LEU A 74 -22.10 -0.90 -15.57
CA LEU A 74 -21.58 -0.49 -16.87
C LEU A 74 -22.16 -1.29 -18.04
N SER A 75 -22.26 -0.63 -19.19
CA SER A 75 -22.58 -1.26 -20.47
C SER A 75 -21.50 -2.28 -20.88
N HIS A 76 -21.81 -3.18 -21.82
CA HIS A 76 -20.84 -4.18 -22.29
C HIS A 76 -19.54 -3.55 -22.82
N GLU A 77 -19.64 -2.46 -23.57
CA GLU A 77 -18.46 -1.78 -24.13
C GLU A 77 -17.66 -1.06 -23.04
N ASP A 78 -18.32 -0.35 -22.13
CA ASP A 78 -17.63 0.38 -21.06
C ASP A 78 -17.01 -0.58 -20.06
N ARG A 79 -17.63 -1.74 -19.84
CA ARG A 79 -17.06 -2.82 -19.05
C ARG A 79 -15.77 -3.34 -19.66
N GLN A 80 -15.72 -3.54 -20.99
CA GLN A 80 -14.49 -3.94 -21.68
C GLN A 80 -13.40 -2.87 -21.56
N ARG A 81 -13.74 -1.59 -21.78
CA ARG A 81 -12.79 -0.47 -21.61
C ARG A 81 -12.27 -0.42 -20.18
N TYR A 82 -13.13 -0.54 -19.19
CA TYR A 82 -12.76 -0.52 -17.78
C TYR A 82 -11.86 -1.69 -17.39
N ILE A 83 -12.13 -2.91 -17.88
CA ILE A 83 -11.23 -4.06 -17.70
C ILE A 83 -9.83 -3.74 -18.25
N LEU A 84 -9.75 -3.17 -19.47
CA LEU A 84 -8.47 -2.82 -20.09
C LEU A 84 -7.72 -1.77 -19.27
N THR A 85 -8.42 -0.75 -18.74
CA THR A 85 -7.83 0.26 -17.86
C THR A 85 -7.26 -0.37 -16.59
N VAL A 86 -8.02 -1.22 -15.90
CA VAL A 86 -7.56 -1.90 -14.67
C VAL A 86 -6.32 -2.76 -14.95
N CYS A 87 -6.30 -3.48 -16.07
CA CYS A 87 -5.13 -4.27 -16.48
C CYS A 87 -3.92 -3.38 -16.78
N ALA A 88 -4.10 -2.27 -17.48
CA ALA A 88 -3.03 -1.33 -17.79
C ALA A 88 -2.43 -0.70 -16.53
N ASP A 89 -3.28 -0.32 -15.57
CA ASP A 89 -2.85 0.23 -14.29
C ASP A 89 -2.10 -0.81 -13.46
N TYR A 90 -2.60 -2.06 -13.41
CA TYR A 90 -1.89 -3.16 -12.75
C TYR A 90 -0.51 -3.39 -13.34
N VAL A 91 -0.38 -3.47 -14.67
CA VAL A 91 0.92 -3.70 -15.33
C VAL A 91 1.89 -2.56 -15.03
N SER A 92 1.40 -1.32 -15.09
CA SER A 92 2.21 -0.13 -14.80
C SER A 92 2.74 -0.13 -13.36
N MET A 93 1.89 -0.43 -12.39
CA MET A 93 2.28 -0.50 -10.97
C MET A 93 3.19 -1.69 -10.67
N LYS A 94 2.92 -2.86 -11.27
CA LYS A 94 3.78 -4.04 -11.12
C LYS A 94 5.20 -3.77 -11.63
N ARG A 95 5.32 -3.20 -12.84
CA ARG A 95 6.61 -2.79 -13.41
C ARG A 95 7.34 -1.78 -12.54
N PHE A 96 6.62 -0.83 -11.95
CA PHE A 96 7.21 0.14 -11.03
C PHE A 96 7.81 -0.55 -9.80
N ILE A 97 7.10 -1.49 -9.19
CA ILE A 97 7.60 -2.26 -8.04
C ILE A 97 8.83 -3.08 -8.42
N GLU A 98 8.79 -3.80 -9.55
CA GLU A 98 9.91 -4.60 -10.06
C GLU A 98 11.15 -3.75 -10.36
N ASN A 99 10.96 -2.61 -11.03
CA ASN A 99 12.06 -1.69 -11.34
C ASN A 99 12.64 -1.05 -10.08
N LYS A 100 11.82 -0.76 -9.07
CA LYS A 100 12.29 -0.27 -7.78
C LYS A 100 13.14 -1.34 -7.09
N ALA A 101 12.67 -2.59 -7.05
CA ALA A 101 13.42 -3.70 -6.46
C ALA A 101 14.81 -3.86 -7.12
N ARG A 102 14.89 -3.79 -8.45
CA ARG A 102 16.15 -3.88 -9.21
C ARG A 102 17.15 -2.74 -8.97
N LYS A 103 16.69 -1.54 -8.56
CA LYS A 103 17.57 -0.39 -8.29
C LYS A 103 18.15 -0.40 -6.87
N THR A 104 17.57 -1.19 -5.97
CA THR A 104 18.00 -1.29 -4.55
C THR A 104 18.75 -2.58 -4.22
N GLY A 105 18.87 -3.52 -5.17
CA GLY A 105 19.72 -4.71 -5.06
C GLY A 105 20.99 -4.53 -5.86
#